data_AF-A0AAD7VWE7-F1
#
_entry.id   AF-A0AAD7VWE7-F1
#
_cell.length_a   1.000
_cell.length_b   1.000
_cell.length_c   1.000
_cell.angle_alpha   90.00
_cell.angle_beta   90.00
_cell.angle_gamma   90.00
#
_symmetry.space_group_name_H-M   'P 1'
#
loop_
_entity.id
_entity.type
_entity.pdbx_description
1 polymer ?
#
loop_
_entity_poly.entity_id
_entity_poly.type
_entity_poly.pdbx_seq_one_letter_code
_entity_poly.pdbx_strand_id
1 'polypeptide(L)'
;MNAIDGSHQTTYESRSCTHTELQIDPWWRVDLRHEFRVTSVTITNREDCCPERLDGAQIRIGNSMENNGNNNPVCAVVSTIPAGESATFSVMKWRAARQYHSARLLQVPDSV
;
A
#
# COMPACT_ATOMS: atom_id res chain seq x y z
N MET A 1 -14.63 -0.91 3.15
CA MET A 1 -14.14 -1.01 1.77
C MET A 1 -12.72 -1.55 1.86
N ASN A 2 -12.35 -2.55 1.06
CA ASN A 2 -11.26 -3.48 1.38
C ASN A 2 -10.25 -3.58 0.23
N ALA A 3 -9.00 -3.15 0.45
CA ALA A 3 -7.93 -3.23 -0.55
C ALA A 3 -7.33 -4.65 -0.73
N ILE A 4 -7.89 -5.66 -0.06
CA ILE A 4 -7.45 -7.07 -0.09
C ILE A 4 -8.62 -8.03 -0.36
N ASP A 5 -9.70 -7.52 -0.96
CA ASP A 5 -10.87 -8.33 -1.33
C ASP A 5 -10.66 -9.16 -2.60
N GLY A 6 -9.52 -9.00 -3.29
CA GLY A 6 -9.19 -9.68 -4.54
C GLY A 6 -9.87 -9.09 -5.77
N SER A 7 -10.60 -7.98 -5.61
CA SER A 7 -11.18 -7.21 -6.72
C SER A 7 -10.23 -6.09 -7.11
N HIS A 8 -10.12 -5.87 -8.42
CA HIS A 8 -9.27 -4.85 -9.03
C HIS A 8 -10.11 -3.68 -9.55
N GLN A 9 -11.34 -3.51 -9.04
CA GLN A 9 -12.18 -2.39 -9.44
C GLN A 9 -11.62 -1.08 -8.89
N THR A 10 -11.53 -0.11 -9.79
CA THR A 10 -10.81 1.15 -9.63
C THR A 10 -11.72 2.33 -9.31
N THR A 11 -13.04 2.13 -9.40
CA THR A 11 -14.06 3.14 -9.11
C THR A 11 -14.48 3.08 -7.64
N TYR A 12 -14.44 4.19 -6.92
CA TYR A 12 -14.79 4.22 -5.50
C TYR A 12 -16.21 3.70 -5.19
N GLU A 13 -17.20 4.06 -6.02
CA GLU A 13 -18.61 3.62 -5.89
C GLU A 13 -18.79 2.10 -5.95
N SER A 14 -17.80 1.39 -6.49
CA SER A 14 -17.78 -0.06 -6.58
C SER A 14 -17.47 -0.73 -5.23
N ARG A 15 -17.12 0.06 -4.21
CA ARG A 15 -16.82 -0.34 -2.81
C ARG A 15 -15.60 -1.26 -2.64
N SER A 16 -14.75 -1.36 -3.66
CA SER A 16 -13.52 -2.17 -3.68
C SER A 16 -12.25 -1.35 -3.37
N CYS A 17 -12.32 -0.01 -3.45
CA CYS A 17 -11.22 0.89 -3.05
C CYS A 17 -11.25 1.22 -1.54
N THR A 18 -10.11 1.38 -0.87
CA THR A 18 -10.05 1.84 0.54
C THR A 18 -9.89 3.35 0.63
N HIS A 19 -10.62 3.99 1.54
CA HIS A 19 -10.52 5.44 1.77
C HIS A 19 -10.14 5.73 3.22
N THR A 20 -9.20 6.66 3.42
CA THR A 20 -8.84 7.18 4.76
C THR A 20 -9.43 8.56 4.98
N GLU A 21 -9.63 8.99 6.22
CA GLU A 21 -9.99 10.39 6.47
C GLU A 21 -8.81 11.31 6.16
N LEU A 22 -9.09 12.59 5.87
CA LEU A 22 -8.08 13.63 5.71
C LEU A 22 -7.31 13.81 7.03
N GLN A 23 -6.11 13.22 7.11
CA GLN A 23 -5.22 13.30 8.27
C GLN A 23 -3.76 13.46 7.83
N ILE A 24 -2.91 13.89 8.76
CA ILE A 24 -1.47 13.95 8.54
C ILE A 24 -0.93 12.52 8.50
N ASP A 25 -0.14 12.19 7.46
CA ASP A 25 0.48 10.88 7.24
C ASP A 25 -0.52 9.70 7.30
N PRO A 26 -1.55 9.68 6.43
CA PRO A 26 -2.53 8.61 6.41
C PRO A 26 -1.87 7.30 6.02
N TRP A 27 -2.45 6.18 6.46
CA TRP A 27 -1.82 4.89 6.27
C TRP A 27 -2.82 3.76 6.15
N TRP A 28 -2.39 2.71 5.46
CA TRP A 28 -3.11 1.45 5.40
C TRP A 28 -2.14 0.28 5.58
N ARG A 29 -2.53 -0.70 6.40
CA ARG A 29 -1.72 -1.88 6.73
C ARG A 29 -2.50 -3.16 6.49
N VAL A 30 -1.82 -4.16 5.95
CA VAL A 30 -2.24 -5.56 6.00
C VAL A 30 -1.37 -6.34 6.97
N ASP A 31 -2.03 -7.09 7.85
CA ASP A 31 -1.40 -8.12 8.68
C ASP A 31 -1.55 -9.46 7.95
N LEU A 32 -0.42 -10.07 7.59
CA LEU A 32 -0.38 -11.33 6.84
C LEU A 32 -0.63 -12.55 7.74
N ARG A 33 -0.74 -12.36 9.07
CA ARG A 33 -0.94 -13.38 10.13
C ARG A 33 0.19 -14.40 10.30
N HIS A 34 1.00 -14.60 9.28
CA HIS A 34 2.19 -15.45 9.30
C HIS A 34 3.36 -14.74 8.62
N GLU A 35 4.54 -15.29 8.84
CA GLU A 35 5.79 -14.75 8.35
C GLU A 35 5.99 -15.15 6.88
N PHE A 36 5.88 -14.19 5.95
CA PHE A 36 6.04 -14.41 4.52
C PHE A 36 7.28 -13.72 3.96
N ARG A 37 7.95 -14.38 3.02
CA ARG A 37 8.94 -13.72 2.18
C ARG A 37 8.21 -12.91 1.09
N VAL A 38 7.95 -11.64 1.37
CA VAL A 38 7.32 -10.73 0.40
C VAL A 38 8.31 -10.44 -0.74
N THR A 39 7.91 -10.76 -1.97
CA THR A 39 8.76 -10.64 -3.17
C THR A 39 8.45 -9.38 -3.97
N SER A 40 7.17 -9.00 -4.00
CA SER A 40 6.63 -7.85 -4.70
C SER A 40 5.36 -7.37 -4.03
N VAL A 41 5.02 -6.11 -4.28
CA VAL A 41 3.75 -5.49 -3.87
C VAL A 41 3.15 -4.85 -5.12
N THR A 42 1.89 -5.15 -5.43
CA THR A 42 1.15 -4.51 -6.52
C THR A 42 0.12 -3.56 -5.91
N ILE A 43 0.09 -2.33 -6.42
CA ILE A 43 -0.86 -1.29 -6.01
C ILE A 43 -1.68 -0.91 -7.24
N THR A 44 -2.99 -0.91 -7.10
CA THR A 44 -3.93 -0.40 -8.10
C THR A 44 -4.43 0.96 -7.64
N ASN A 45 -4.32 1.98 -8.48
CA ASN A 45 -4.79 3.33 -8.16
C ASN A 45 -6.26 3.52 -8.54
N ARG A 46 -6.90 4.49 -7.90
CA ARG A 46 -8.27 4.91 -8.19
C ARG A 46 -8.36 5.51 -9.60
N GLU A 47 -9.45 5.25 -10.30
CA GLU A 47 -9.69 5.74 -11.67
C GLU A 47 -10.53 7.02 -11.71
N ASP A 48 -11.60 7.06 -10.90
CA ASP A 48 -12.66 8.06 -11.02
C ASP A 48 -12.29 9.44 -10.52
N CYS A 49 -11.24 9.56 -9.69
CA CYS A 49 -10.62 10.82 -9.36
C CYS A 49 -9.24 10.65 -8.75
N CYS A 50 -8.47 11.73 -8.85
CA CYS A 50 -7.44 12.09 -7.88
C CYS A 50 -6.26 11.11 -7.77
N PRO A 51 -5.76 10.55 -8.90
CA PRO A 51 -4.69 9.55 -8.88
C PRO A 51 -3.39 10.08 -8.26
N GLU A 52 -3.15 11.38 -8.34
CA GLU A 52 -1.95 12.05 -7.83
C GLU A 52 -1.78 11.94 -6.31
N ARG A 53 -2.81 11.51 -5.59
CA ARG A 53 -2.75 11.39 -4.13
C ARG A 53 -1.80 10.29 -3.67
N LEU A 54 -1.67 9.20 -4.43
CA LEU A 54 -0.71 8.14 -4.10
C LEU A 54 0.75 8.56 -4.36
N ASP A 55 0.99 9.73 -4.98
CA ASP A 55 2.34 10.20 -5.28
C ASP A 55 3.11 10.48 -3.98
N GLY A 56 4.30 9.88 -3.85
CA GLY A 56 5.12 9.95 -2.64
C GLY A 56 4.83 8.86 -1.61
N ALA A 57 3.82 8.02 -1.82
CA ALA A 57 3.47 6.95 -0.90
C ALA A 57 4.62 5.95 -0.69
N GLN A 58 4.82 5.49 0.54
CA GLN A 58 5.94 4.61 0.89
C GLN A 58 5.43 3.21 1.21
N ILE A 59 5.95 2.21 0.50
CA ILE A 59 5.73 0.80 0.81
C ILE A 59 6.74 0.40 1.87
N ARG A 60 6.27 -0.04 3.03
CA ARG A 60 7.09 -0.50 4.16
C ARG A 60 6.73 -1.92 4.54
N ILE A 61 7.74 -2.74 4.77
CA ILE A 61 7.57 -4.17 5.05
C ILE A 61 8.45 -4.54 6.25
N GLY A 62 7.87 -5.18 7.25
CA GLY A 62 8.58 -5.51 8.48
C GLY A 62 7.74 -6.23 9.53
N ASN A 63 8.39 -6.55 10.64
CA ASN A 63 7.79 -7.27 11.77
C ASN A 63 7.55 -6.36 12.98
N SER A 64 8.05 -5.13 12.97
CA SER A 64 7.82 -4.20 14.07
C SER A 64 6.42 -3.63 14.00
N MET A 65 5.76 -3.57 15.16
CA MET A 65 4.47 -2.91 15.36
C MET A 65 4.63 -1.50 15.95
N GLU A 66 5.85 -1.06 16.24
CA GLU A 66 6.13 0.31 16.70
C GLU A 66 5.63 1.32 15.68
N ASN A 67 4.95 2.38 16.16
CA ASN A 67 4.28 3.36 15.29
C ASN A 67 3.37 2.68 14.25
N ASN A 68 2.64 1.65 14.67
CA ASN A 68 1.81 0.78 13.85
C ASN A 68 2.56 0.00 12.74
N GLY A 69 3.91 0.03 12.74
CA GLY A 69 4.77 -0.49 11.68
C GLY A 69 5.27 0.57 10.68
N ASN A 70 5.05 1.86 10.94
CA ASN A 70 5.56 2.97 10.10
C ASN A 70 7.08 3.10 10.14
N ASN A 71 7.70 2.57 11.19
CA ASN A 71 9.16 2.60 11.33
C ASN A 71 9.83 1.41 10.61
N ASN A 72 9.05 0.49 10.02
CA ASN A 72 9.61 -0.60 9.23
C ASN A 72 10.39 -0.06 8.02
N PRO A 73 11.38 -0.81 7.50
CA PRO A 73 12.18 -0.39 6.35
C PRO A 73 11.32 -0.03 5.14
N VAL A 74 11.66 1.09 4.48
CA VAL A 74 11.10 1.46 3.19
C VAL A 74 11.59 0.47 2.15
N CYS A 75 10.64 -0.16 1.47
CA CYS A 75 10.87 -1.06 0.36
C CYS A 75 10.88 -0.31 -0.97
N ALA A 76 9.89 0.56 -1.16
CA ALA A 76 9.74 1.37 -2.37
C ALA A 76 8.97 2.65 -2.06
N VAL A 77 9.11 3.62 -2.95
CA VAL A 77 8.33 4.85 -2.96
C VAL A 77 7.55 4.86 -4.27
N VAL A 78 6.26 5.13 -4.18
CA VAL A 78 5.36 5.34 -5.31
C VAL A 78 5.70 6.72 -5.88
N SER A 79 6.20 6.77 -7.11
CA SER A 79 6.40 8.04 -7.81
C SER A 79 5.04 8.58 -8.25
N THR A 80 4.41 7.87 -9.18
CA THR A 80 3.08 8.13 -9.70
C THR A 80 2.52 6.83 -10.24
N ILE A 81 1.22 6.59 -10.02
CA ILE A 81 0.45 5.53 -10.69
C ILE A 81 -0.70 6.23 -11.40
N PRO A 82 -0.85 6.13 -12.73
CA PRO A 82 -1.96 6.77 -13.42
C PRO A 82 -3.32 6.27 -12.93
N ALA A 83 -4.37 7.03 -13.23
CA ALA A 83 -5.75 6.68 -12.88
C ALA A 83 -6.12 5.28 -13.38
N GLY A 84 -6.61 4.43 -12.47
CA GLY A 84 -7.04 3.06 -12.77
C GLY A 84 -5.92 2.06 -13.07
N GLU A 85 -4.67 2.48 -13.09
CA GLU A 85 -3.54 1.61 -13.41
C GLU A 85 -3.00 0.86 -12.20
N SER A 86 -2.30 -0.25 -12.46
CA SER A 86 -1.57 -1.00 -11.44
C SER A 86 -0.07 -0.88 -11.63
N ALA A 87 0.68 -0.67 -10.55
CA ALA A 87 2.14 -0.72 -10.54
C ALA A 87 2.64 -1.81 -9.59
N THR A 88 3.68 -2.54 -10.01
CA THR A 88 4.31 -3.60 -9.22
C THR A 88 5.70 -3.18 -8.75
N PHE A 89 5.93 -3.24 -7.45
CA PHE A 89 7.16 -2.86 -6.78
C PHE A 89 7.89 -4.08 -6.25
N SER A 90 9.10 -4.35 -6.76
CA SER A 90 9.91 -5.48 -6.29
C SER A 90 10.58 -5.17 -4.96
N VAL A 91 10.41 -6.05 -3.97
CA VAL A 91 11.01 -5.95 -2.62
C VAL A 91 12.45 -6.48 -2.61
N MET A 92 12.78 -7.32 -3.58
CA MET A 92 14.09 -7.96 -3.68
C MET A 92 15.13 -7.05 -4.31
N LYS A 93 15.72 -6.15 -3.51
CA LYS A 93 17.08 -5.70 -3.80
C LYS A 93 18.12 -6.14 -2.77
N TRP A 94 17.79 -6.35 -1.49
CA TRP A 94 18.82 -6.72 -0.48
C TRP A 94 18.39 -7.60 0.72
N ARG A 95 17.16 -8.16 0.79
CA ARG A 95 16.69 -8.92 1.99
C ARG A 95 15.95 -10.22 1.67
N ALA A 96 16.53 -11.05 0.81
CA ALA A 96 16.00 -12.36 0.40
C ALA A 96 15.77 -13.37 1.56
N ALA A 97 16.27 -13.13 2.76
CA ALA A 97 16.23 -14.09 3.87
C ALA A 97 15.27 -13.72 5.01
N ARG A 98 14.53 -12.60 4.94
CA ARG A 98 13.64 -12.17 6.03
C ARG A 98 12.19 -12.48 5.70
N GLN A 99 11.52 -13.12 6.66
CA GLN A 99 10.08 -13.36 6.65
C GLN A 99 9.40 -12.19 7.36
N TYR A 100 8.23 -11.78 6.87
CA TYR A 100 7.51 -10.60 7.35
C TYR A 100 6.06 -10.91 7.72
N HIS A 101 5.60 -10.40 8.87
CA HIS A 101 4.21 -10.49 9.34
C HIS A 101 3.32 -9.38 8.78
N SER A 102 3.88 -8.27 8.31
CA SER A 102 3.09 -7.14 7.83
C SER A 102 3.70 -6.43 6.62
N ALA A 103 2.81 -5.98 5.73
CA ALA A 103 3.12 -5.06 4.64
C ALA A 103 2.22 -3.82 4.78
N ARG A 104 2.77 -2.63 4.51
CA ARG A 104 2.08 -1.36 4.75
C ARG A 104 2.36 -0.38 3.63
N LEU A 105 1.35 0.40 3.27
CA LEU A 105 1.47 1.58 2.43
C LEU A 105 1.23 2.82 3.31
N LEU A 106 2.24 3.68 3.37
CA LEU A 106 2.16 5.01 3.95
C LEU A 106 1.76 6.01 2.87
N GLN A 107 0.86 6.92 3.22
CA GLN A 107 0.21 7.86 2.31
C GLN A 107 -0.75 7.13 1.35
N VAL A 108 -1.91 6.72 1.85
CA VAL A 108 -3.08 6.39 1.00
C VAL A 108 -4.07 7.55 1.14
N PRO A 109 -3.88 8.69 0.47
CA PRO A 109 -4.92 9.69 0.47
C PRO A 109 -5.92 9.26 -0.60
N ASP A 110 -7.09 8.84 -0.17
CA ASP A 110 -8.29 9.21 -0.91
C ASP A 110 -8.91 10.34 -0.08
N SER A 111 -9.25 11.47 -0.69
CA SER A 111 -9.78 12.64 -0.01
C SER A 111 -10.75 13.44 -0.90
N VAL A 112 -12.04 13.09 -0.91
CA VAL A 112 -13.12 13.56 -1.82
C VAL A 112 -13.04 13.01 -3.24
#